data_AF-A0A368S389-F1
#
_entry.id   AF-A0A368S389-F1
#
_cell.length_a   1.000
_cell.length_b   1.000
_cell.length_c   1.000
_cell.angle_alpha   90.00
_cell.angle_beta   90.00
_cell.angle_gamma   90.00
#
_symmetry.space_group_name_H-M   'P 1'
#
loop_
_entity.id
_entity.type
_entity.pdbx_description
1 polymer ?
#
loop_
_entity_poly.entity_id
_entity_poly.type
_entity_poly.pdbx_seq_one_letter_code
_entity_poly.pdbx_strand_id
1 'polypeptide(L)'
;MGGSYRLHCIGRKKQRGIPHRARPPCHQHTRPTITRRQAGMPLPRGGEVDRRSGGGGGDGDGDEEAWRRWAVLVATVWIQAVTGTNLDFSAYSSALKSSLGISQGALNYLATASDLGKALGWSSGLALLYMPLHGVLLVSAALGLAAYAVQYCCLVFLNPSSLAVRYPLVFLVCLVAGCSICWFNTVCFVLCIRSFSASNRPLALSLSISFNGLSAAFYTLFANAFSPTSPSVYLLLNAILPLAASILALPAILLCHTHDNHLQSVPRYDRRVFLGLYILAFITGIYLVVFGSLNTTRSAAAWVILTGAMVLLALPLIIPACSSCSYVDTHSIDSASHNDDPHKPLLVGNHLQNESNAVMEKAMEQQLQGSSCGTILDKGRLVVLGEEHSAKRLIGCVDFWLYYTAYFCGATVGLVYSNNLGQIAQSLHQQSQLTMLLAVYSSFSFFGRLLSALPDFLHRKVSLARTGWLAAALVPMPMAFFLMRKQQDGSTLAVGTALIGLSSGFIFAAAVSVTSELFGPNSIGVNHNILITNIPLGSLLYGQIAALVYDANGQRMRVMDNHTGMIDTMIVCMGVKCYSTTFFVWGCITLLGLASSIVLFIRTKPVYASTASRSSCEHLHQVSS
;
A
#
# COMPACT_ATOMS: atom_id res chain seq x y z
N MET A 1 0.37 -21.34 84.28
CA MET A 1 -0.91 -20.63 84.07
C MET A 1 -0.70 -19.17 84.43
N GLY A 2 -0.81 -18.24 83.46
CA GLY A 2 -0.89 -16.79 83.75
C GLY A 2 -2.36 -16.35 83.80
N GLY A 3 -2.75 -15.25 84.46
CA GLY A 3 -1.92 -14.16 84.97
C GLY A 3 -1.86 -12.99 83.99
N SER A 4 -2.54 -11.83 84.11
CA SER A 4 -3.63 -11.28 84.95
C SER A 4 -3.25 -9.85 85.39
N TYR A 5 -4.24 -8.95 85.51
CA TYR A 5 -4.12 -7.55 85.99
C TYR A 5 -3.37 -6.55 85.08
N ARG A 6 -3.49 -5.21 85.23
CA ARG A 6 -4.67 -4.30 85.35
C ARG A 6 -4.16 -2.84 85.39
N LEU A 7 -4.81 -1.89 84.68
CA LEU A 7 -4.63 -0.41 84.82
C LEU A 7 -3.19 0.07 84.50
N HIS A 8 -2.77 1.36 84.53
CA HIS A 8 -3.35 2.62 85.03
C HIS A 8 -2.87 3.84 84.19
N CYS A 9 -3.52 5.01 84.36
CA CYS A 9 -3.13 6.29 83.75
C CYS A 9 -2.41 7.24 84.74
N ILE A 10 -1.76 8.30 84.20
CA ILE A 10 -1.29 9.57 84.83
C ILE A 10 0.07 9.54 85.58
N GLY A 11 0.95 10.54 85.34
CA GLY A 11 2.10 10.85 86.23
C GLY A 11 3.19 11.81 85.67
N ARG A 12 3.11 13.12 85.91
CA ARG A 12 4.10 14.14 85.47
C ARG A 12 5.29 14.36 86.43
N LYS A 13 6.47 14.66 85.86
CA LYS A 13 7.62 15.53 86.30
C LYS A 13 8.76 15.32 85.25
N LYS A 14 9.85 16.08 85.09
CA LYS A 14 10.29 17.50 85.20
C LYS A 14 11.73 17.50 84.60
N GLN A 15 12.33 18.47 83.91
CA GLN A 15 12.03 19.77 83.27
C GLN A 15 13.07 19.89 82.09
N ARG A 16 13.48 20.96 81.36
CA ARG A 16 13.35 22.43 81.27
C ARG A 16 13.81 22.82 79.83
N GLY A 17 13.14 23.72 79.07
CA GLY A 17 13.64 24.18 77.76
C GLY A 17 12.57 24.75 76.81
N ILE A 18 12.80 25.94 76.23
CA ILE A 18 11.84 26.82 75.50
C ILE A 18 12.68 27.75 74.58
N PRO A 19 12.25 28.22 73.37
CA PRO A 19 11.06 27.96 72.52
C PRO A 19 11.49 27.39 71.11
N HIS A 20 10.91 27.60 69.90
CA HIS A 20 9.75 28.35 69.39
C HIS A 20 9.17 27.81 68.03
N ARG A 21 8.61 28.73 67.20
CA ARG A 21 7.94 28.63 65.87
C ARG A 21 8.88 28.24 64.71
N ALA A 22 8.51 27.58 63.59
CA ALA A 22 7.25 27.35 62.81
C ALA A 22 7.18 28.13 61.47
N ARG A 23 6.87 27.44 60.36
CA ARG A 23 6.49 27.99 59.04
C ARG A 23 5.00 28.38 59.04
N PRO A 24 4.53 29.32 58.18
CA PRO A 24 3.98 28.92 56.86
C PRO A 24 4.39 29.90 55.70
N PRO A 25 3.55 30.43 54.75
CA PRO A 25 3.75 30.07 53.32
C PRO A 25 3.66 31.21 52.26
N CYS A 26 3.78 30.81 50.98
CA CYS A 26 3.21 31.42 49.76
C CYS A 26 3.86 32.64 49.04
N HIS A 27 3.41 32.79 47.78
CA HIS A 27 3.49 33.90 46.81
C HIS A 27 4.59 33.96 45.72
N GLN A 28 4.18 34.59 44.61
CA GLN A 28 4.84 34.66 43.29
C GLN A 28 5.98 35.70 43.28
N HIS A 29 6.78 35.73 42.20
CA HIS A 29 7.09 37.02 41.55
C HIS A 29 7.51 36.90 40.06
N THR A 30 7.71 38.08 39.49
CA THR A 30 7.66 38.47 38.06
C THR A 30 9.02 38.48 37.34
N ARG A 31 8.99 38.76 36.02
CA ARG A 31 10.13 39.07 35.13
C ARG A 31 11.17 40.04 35.73
N PRO A 32 12.45 39.95 35.29
CA PRO A 32 13.39 41.07 35.25
C PRO A 32 13.31 41.86 33.91
N THR A 33 13.70 43.13 33.94
CA THR A 33 13.87 44.00 32.76
C THR A 33 15.07 44.92 32.99
N ILE A 34 16.04 45.01 32.06
CA ILE A 34 17.17 45.98 32.12
C ILE A 34 17.39 46.61 30.72
N THR A 35 17.83 47.87 30.68
CA THR A 35 17.83 48.75 29.49
C THR A 35 19.21 49.22 29.05
N ARG A 36 19.33 49.53 27.74
CA ARG A 36 19.86 50.75 27.06
C ARG A 36 20.47 50.35 25.69
N ARG A 37 20.63 51.22 24.66
CA ARG A 37 20.59 52.70 24.53
C ARG A 37 20.15 53.09 23.09
N GLN A 38 19.90 54.38 22.81
CA GLN A 38 19.48 54.89 21.49
C GLN A 38 20.64 55.32 20.58
N ALA A 39 20.47 55.23 19.25
CA ALA A 39 20.89 56.23 18.23
C ALA A 39 20.43 55.85 16.80
N GLY A 40 20.13 56.83 15.94
CA GLY A 40 20.16 56.69 14.46
C GLY A 40 18.84 56.44 13.70
N MET A 41 18.50 57.36 12.80
CA MET A 41 17.62 57.21 11.62
C MET A 41 18.48 57.51 10.36
N PRO A 42 18.08 57.22 9.08
CA PRO A 42 16.75 57.43 8.51
C PRO A 42 16.20 56.30 7.58
N LEU A 43 15.03 56.56 6.99
CA LEU A 43 14.29 55.73 6.02
C LEU A 43 14.98 55.65 4.62
N PRO A 44 14.59 54.66 3.80
CA PRO A 44 13.88 55.06 2.58
C PRO A 44 12.55 54.33 2.31
N ARG A 45 11.76 55.05 1.50
CA ARG A 45 10.40 54.81 0.98
C ARG A 45 10.20 53.52 0.18
N GLY A 46 8.96 53.02 0.22
CA GLY A 46 8.15 52.89 -1.01
C GLY A 46 8.05 51.50 -1.67
N GLY A 47 6.85 50.93 -1.65
CA GLY A 47 6.44 49.78 -2.44
C GLY A 47 4.96 49.48 -2.17
N GLU A 48 4.13 49.43 -3.20
CA GLU A 48 2.67 49.29 -3.05
C GLU A 48 2.24 47.87 -2.70
N VAL A 49 1.26 47.76 -1.79
CA VAL A 49 0.49 46.53 -1.57
C VAL A 49 -0.86 46.75 -2.25
N ASP A 50 -1.00 46.26 -3.49
CA ASP A 50 -2.25 46.40 -4.25
C ASP A 50 -3.37 45.57 -3.60
N ARG A 51 -4.53 46.19 -3.42
CA ARG A 51 -5.72 45.57 -2.81
C ARG A 51 -6.66 45.14 -3.93
N ARG A 52 -6.71 43.84 -4.23
CA ARG A 52 -7.77 43.28 -5.07
C ARG A 52 -8.60 42.22 -4.34
N SER A 53 -9.80 42.68 -3.98
CA SER A 53 -11.09 41.98 -3.89
C SER A 53 -11.10 40.47 -3.72
N GLY A 54 -11.70 40.02 -2.61
CA GLY A 54 -12.45 38.76 -2.60
C GLY A 54 -13.88 38.97 -3.09
N GLY A 55 -14.49 37.93 -3.67
CA GLY A 55 -15.90 37.91 -4.07
C GLY A 55 -16.10 37.17 -5.39
N GLY A 56 -16.82 36.04 -5.37
CA GLY A 56 -17.16 35.26 -6.58
C GLY A 56 -16.68 33.80 -6.66
N GLY A 57 -16.35 33.15 -5.54
CA GLY A 57 -16.13 31.70 -5.51
C GLY A 57 -17.46 30.93 -5.44
N GLY A 58 -17.71 30.03 -6.39
CA GLY A 58 -18.96 29.29 -6.53
C GLY A 58 -18.78 28.04 -7.39
N ASP A 59 -18.85 28.20 -8.72
CA ASP A 59 -18.71 27.07 -9.67
C ASP A 59 -17.24 26.80 -10.10
N GLY A 60 -16.39 27.84 -10.15
CA GLY A 60 -15.03 27.73 -10.74
C GLY A 60 -14.03 26.84 -9.99
N ASP A 61 -14.08 26.78 -8.66
CA ASP A 61 -13.17 25.94 -7.85
C ASP A 61 -13.41 24.43 -8.08
N GLY A 62 -14.65 24.05 -8.43
CA GLY A 62 -15.05 22.64 -8.56
C GLY A 62 -14.32 21.90 -9.69
N ASP A 63 -14.18 22.54 -10.85
CA ASP A 63 -13.47 21.96 -11.99
C ASP A 63 -11.94 22.03 -11.83
N GLU A 64 -11.43 23.09 -11.18
CA GLU A 64 -10.02 23.22 -10.77
C GLU A 64 -9.58 22.09 -9.81
N GLU A 65 -10.41 21.70 -8.84
CA GLU A 65 -10.15 20.52 -8.00
C GLU A 65 -10.31 19.22 -8.80
N ALA A 66 -11.30 19.16 -9.70
CA ALA A 66 -11.67 17.94 -10.40
C ALA A 66 -10.58 17.39 -11.32
N TRP A 67 -9.84 18.22 -12.08
CA TRP A 67 -8.77 17.72 -12.95
C TRP A 67 -7.55 17.24 -12.15
N ARG A 68 -7.20 17.93 -11.05
CA ARG A 68 -6.04 17.64 -10.20
C ARG A 68 -6.11 16.23 -9.60
N ARG A 69 -7.27 15.84 -9.03
CA ARG A 69 -7.47 14.49 -8.46
C ARG A 69 -7.34 13.37 -9.49
N TRP A 70 -7.77 13.57 -10.73
CA TRP A 70 -7.58 12.59 -11.81
C TRP A 70 -6.13 12.54 -12.29
N ALA A 71 -5.44 13.69 -12.39
CA ALA A 71 -4.01 13.73 -12.69
C ALA A 71 -3.18 12.98 -11.64
N VAL A 72 -3.48 13.13 -10.34
CA VAL A 72 -2.86 12.36 -9.26
C VAL A 72 -3.13 10.85 -9.41
N LEU A 73 -4.36 10.44 -9.75
CA LEU A 73 -4.67 9.02 -9.96
C LEU A 73 -3.82 8.42 -11.10
N VAL A 74 -3.72 9.11 -12.24
CA VAL A 74 -2.92 8.65 -13.38
C VAL A 74 -1.43 8.63 -13.04
N ALA A 75 -0.94 9.62 -12.29
CA ALA A 75 0.45 9.64 -11.80
C ALA A 75 0.75 8.44 -10.87
N THR A 76 -0.15 8.07 -9.96
CA THR A 76 0.06 6.85 -9.14
C THR A 76 -0.03 5.58 -9.97
N VAL A 77 -0.89 5.50 -11.00
CA VAL A 77 -0.93 4.38 -11.95
C VAL A 77 0.40 4.23 -12.70
N TRP A 78 0.99 5.34 -13.15
CA TRP A 78 2.30 5.35 -13.84
C TRP A 78 3.44 4.93 -12.91
N ILE A 79 3.48 5.44 -11.67
CA ILE A 79 4.46 4.98 -10.66
C ILE A 79 4.27 3.48 -10.40
N GLN A 80 3.06 3.05 -10.09
CA GLN A 80 2.78 1.65 -9.74
C GLN A 80 3.06 0.69 -10.90
N ALA A 81 2.85 1.10 -12.16
CA ALA A 81 3.20 0.30 -13.33
C ALA A 81 4.70 -0.08 -13.39
N VAL A 82 5.61 0.72 -12.81
CA VAL A 82 7.06 0.44 -12.84
C VAL A 82 7.66 0.04 -11.49
N THR A 83 6.96 0.20 -10.36
CA THR A 83 7.51 -0.10 -9.01
C THR A 83 7.38 -1.57 -8.58
N GLY A 84 6.79 -2.45 -9.40
CA GLY A 84 6.70 -3.89 -9.13
C GLY A 84 8.01 -4.66 -9.36
N THR A 85 9.17 -4.05 -9.06
CA THR A 85 10.54 -4.51 -9.37
C THR A 85 11.02 -5.73 -8.57
N ASN A 86 10.10 -6.40 -7.88
CA ASN A 86 10.32 -7.72 -7.26
C ASN A 86 9.59 -8.85 -8.01
N LEU A 87 8.80 -8.53 -9.03
CA LEU A 87 8.05 -9.51 -9.84
C LEU A 87 8.84 -9.99 -11.07
N ASP A 88 9.80 -9.20 -11.53
CA ASP A 88 10.71 -9.52 -12.64
C ASP A 88 12.03 -10.16 -12.19
N PHE A 89 12.27 -10.31 -10.87
CA PHE A 89 13.50 -10.90 -10.30
C PHE A 89 13.93 -12.18 -11.01
N SER A 90 12.98 -13.07 -11.30
CA SER A 90 13.18 -14.34 -12.00
C SER A 90 13.74 -14.22 -13.42
N ALA A 91 13.60 -13.07 -14.09
CA ALA A 91 14.14 -12.83 -15.43
C ALA A 91 15.66 -12.65 -15.42
N TYR A 92 16.23 -12.07 -14.35
CA TYR A 92 17.67 -11.84 -14.21
C TYR A 92 18.35 -12.70 -13.13
N SER A 93 17.59 -13.36 -12.24
CA SER A 93 18.11 -14.13 -11.11
C SER A 93 19.11 -15.22 -11.52
N SER A 94 18.91 -15.88 -12.66
CA SER A 94 19.81 -16.92 -13.17
C SER A 94 21.19 -16.36 -13.60
N ALA A 95 21.21 -15.14 -14.17
CA ALA A 95 22.45 -14.47 -14.54
C ALA A 95 23.17 -13.92 -13.30
N LEU A 96 22.41 -13.36 -12.34
CA LEU A 96 22.92 -12.93 -11.04
C LEU A 96 23.54 -14.10 -10.25
N LYS A 97 22.90 -15.27 -10.27
CA LYS A 97 23.44 -16.51 -9.68
C LYS A 97 24.80 -16.88 -10.27
N SER A 98 24.91 -16.85 -11.59
CA SER A 98 26.13 -17.20 -12.33
C SER A 98 27.27 -16.22 -12.06
N SER A 99 27.00 -14.91 -12.18
CA SER A 99 27.97 -13.83 -11.90
C SER A 99 28.50 -13.84 -10.46
N LEU A 100 27.62 -14.12 -9.49
CA LEU A 100 27.99 -14.19 -8.08
C LEU A 100 28.56 -15.55 -7.65
N GLY A 101 28.54 -16.59 -8.50
CA GLY A 101 29.01 -17.93 -8.17
C GLY A 101 28.29 -18.57 -6.97
N ILE A 102 26.97 -18.35 -6.83
CA ILE A 102 26.20 -18.74 -5.65
C ILE A 102 25.28 -19.95 -5.86
N SER A 103 25.06 -20.71 -4.79
CA SER A 103 24.13 -21.84 -4.76
C SER A 103 22.67 -21.39 -4.93
N GLN A 104 21.78 -22.34 -5.24
CA GLN A 104 20.35 -22.05 -5.44
C GLN A 104 19.67 -21.52 -4.16
N GLY A 105 20.06 -22.02 -2.99
CA GLY A 105 19.58 -21.51 -1.70
C GLY A 105 20.05 -20.07 -1.43
N ALA A 106 21.31 -19.76 -1.74
CA ALA A 106 21.85 -18.41 -1.60
C ALA A 106 21.14 -17.40 -2.52
N LEU A 107 20.71 -17.80 -3.71
CA LEU A 107 19.86 -16.98 -4.59
C LEU A 107 18.46 -16.73 -4.00
N ASN A 108 17.82 -17.77 -3.43
CA ASN A 108 16.54 -17.64 -2.74
C ASN A 108 16.62 -16.64 -1.57
N TYR A 109 17.71 -16.66 -0.80
CA TYR A 109 17.93 -15.69 0.28
C TYR A 109 18.05 -14.23 -0.23
N LEU A 110 18.44 -13.98 -1.49
CA LEU A 110 18.40 -12.62 -2.07
C LEU A 110 16.96 -12.17 -2.40
N ALA A 111 16.11 -13.07 -2.89
CA ALA A 111 14.67 -12.79 -3.03
C ALA A 111 14.02 -12.53 -1.65
N THR A 112 14.34 -13.38 -0.66
CA THR A 112 13.92 -13.18 0.73
C THR A 112 14.47 -11.89 1.34
N ALA A 113 15.64 -11.41 0.94
CA ALA A 113 16.18 -10.12 1.37
C ALA A 113 15.32 -8.94 0.87
N SER A 114 14.82 -8.99 -0.37
CA SER A 114 13.86 -8.00 -0.89
C SER A 114 12.53 -8.05 -0.13
N ASP A 115 12.02 -9.23 0.19
CA ASP A 115 10.84 -9.35 1.07
C ASP A 115 11.13 -8.86 2.51
N LEU A 116 12.36 -9.02 3.02
CA LEU A 116 12.81 -8.47 4.29
C LEU A 116 12.93 -6.93 4.26
N GLY A 117 13.25 -6.34 3.10
CA GLY A 117 13.20 -4.90 2.88
C GLY A 117 11.81 -4.31 3.15
N LYS A 118 10.75 -5.04 2.80
CA LYS A 118 9.36 -4.65 3.04
C LYS A 118 9.02 -4.57 4.53
N ALA A 119 9.75 -5.28 5.40
CA ALA A 119 9.64 -5.15 6.86
C ALA A 119 9.92 -3.72 7.36
N LEU A 120 10.80 -2.99 6.66
CA LEU A 120 11.16 -1.61 7.00
C LEU A 120 10.18 -0.57 6.46
N GLY A 121 9.13 -0.99 5.75
CA GLY A 121 8.15 -0.10 5.10
C GLY A 121 7.50 0.92 6.04
N TRP A 122 7.35 0.60 7.34
CA TRP A 122 6.82 1.52 8.37
C TRP A 122 7.60 2.84 8.46
N SER A 123 8.89 2.83 8.09
CA SER A 123 9.72 4.04 8.05
C SER A 123 9.21 5.09 7.05
N SER A 124 8.50 4.68 5.99
CA SER A 124 7.85 5.62 5.05
C SER A 124 6.65 6.35 5.68
N GLY A 125 5.87 5.65 6.50
CA GLY A 125 4.79 6.25 7.29
C GLY A 125 5.30 7.26 8.32
N LEU A 126 6.47 7.00 8.91
CA LEU A 126 7.17 7.95 9.79
C LEU A 126 7.77 9.12 8.99
N ALA A 127 8.36 8.86 7.81
CA ALA A 127 8.92 9.89 6.94
C ALA A 127 7.87 10.93 6.51
N LEU A 128 6.63 10.50 6.25
CA LEU A 128 5.50 11.36 5.92
C LEU A 128 5.03 12.28 7.06
N LEU A 129 5.55 12.12 8.29
CA LEU A 129 5.35 13.08 9.39
C LEU A 129 6.38 14.21 9.41
N TYR A 130 7.49 14.07 8.68
CA TYR A 130 8.61 15.02 8.67
C TYR A 130 8.92 15.59 7.27
N MET A 131 8.46 14.94 6.19
CA MET A 131 8.73 15.30 4.80
C MET A 131 7.45 15.26 3.96
N PRO A 132 7.31 16.15 2.96
CA PRO A 132 6.17 16.15 2.04
C PRO A 132 6.19 14.92 1.12
N LEU A 133 5.01 14.57 0.56
CA LEU A 133 4.81 13.40 -0.30
C LEU A 133 5.81 13.28 -1.46
N HIS A 134 6.09 14.40 -2.15
CA HIS A 134 7.08 14.43 -3.24
C HIS A 134 8.52 14.18 -2.74
N GLY A 135 8.85 14.60 -1.52
CA GLY A 135 10.15 14.33 -0.90
C GLY A 135 10.32 12.84 -0.59
N VAL A 136 9.29 12.20 0.00
CA VAL A 136 9.29 10.76 0.27
C VAL A 136 9.36 9.94 -1.02
N LEU A 137 8.70 10.38 -2.10
CA LEU A 137 8.79 9.78 -3.43
C LEU A 137 10.22 9.86 -4.03
N LEU A 138 10.87 11.02 -3.91
CA LEU A 138 12.23 11.20 -4.42
C LEU A 138 13.24 10.40 -3.61
N VAL A 139 13.05 10.24 -2.30
CA VAL A 139 13.86 9.35 -1.47
C VAL A 139 13.62 7.88 -1.85
N SER A 140 12.39 7.43 -2.09
CA SER A 140 12.14 6.05 -2.54
C SER A 140 12.75 5.77 -3.91
N ALA A 141 12.70 6.74 -4.83
CA ALA A 141 13.37 6.66 -6.13
C ALA A 141 14.89 6.61 -6.01
N ALA A 142 15.50 7.43 -5.15
CA ALA A 142 16.95 7.42 -4.92
C ALA A 142 17.43 6.09 -4.30
N LEU A 143 16.69 5.54 -3.34
CA LEU A 143 16.97 4.22 -2.74
C LEU A 143 16.87 3.09 -3.77
N GLY A 144 15.85 3.12 -4.64
CA GLY A 144 15.67 2.14 -5.71
C GLY A 144 16.78 2.22 -6.76
N LEU A 145 17.05 3.43 -7.27
CA LEU A 145 18.14 3.72 -8.21
C LEU A 145 19.48 3.18 -7.69
N ALA A 146 19.86 3.53 -6.45
CA ALA A 146 21.11 3.09 -5.86
C ALA A 146 21.17 1.57 -5.69
N ALA A 147 20.11 0.95 -5.19
CA ALA A 147 20.06 -0.50 -4.97
C ALA A 147 20.15 -1.33 -6.26
N TYR A 148 19.46 -0.90 -7.32
CA TYR A 148 19.49 -1.60 -8.62
C TYR A 148 20.74 -1.25 -9.44
N ALA A 149 21.27 -0.03 -9.35
CA ALA A 149 22.56 0.32 -9.97
C ALA A 149 23.73 -0.48 -9.37
N VAL A 150 23.77 -0.69 -8.04
CA VAL A 150 24.78 -1.56 -7.41
C VAL A 150 24.62 -3.01 -7.87
N GLN A 151 23.39 -3.55 -7.93
CA GLN A 151 23.14 -4.90 -8.47
C GLN A 151 23.60 -5.03 -9.94
N TYR A 152 23.31 -4.03 -10.78
CA TYR A 152 23.75 -3.97 -12.18
C TYR A 152 25.28 -3.98 -12.28
N CYS A 153 25.96 -3.12 -11.52
CA CYS A 153 27.43 -3.06 -11.50
C CYS A 153 28.06 -4.36 -10.98
N CYS A 154 27.45 -5.02 -9.98
CA CYS A 154 27.88 -6.33 -9.51
C CYS A 154 27.76 -7.41 -10.60
N LEU A 155 26.70 -7.38 -11.42
CA LEU A 155 26.47 -8.35 -12.48
C LEU A 155 27.40 -8.13 -13.70
N VAL A 156 27.69 -6.86 -14.04
CA VAL A 156 28.40 -6.49 -15.29
C VAL A 156 29.92 -6.31 -15.11
N PHE A 157 30.40 -5.78 -13.97
CA PHE A 157 31.80 -5.35 -13.83
C PHE A 157 32.65 -6.16 -12.84
N LEU A 158 32.07 -7.07 -12.03
CA LEU A 158 32.81 -7.78 -10.98
C LEU A 158 33.17 -9.22 -11.36
N ASN A 159 34.48 -9.48 -11.47
CA ASN A 159 35.02 -10.82 -11.68
C ASN A 159 34.84 -11.75 -10.44
N PRO A 160 34.90 -13.09 -10.61
CA PRO A 160 34.57 -14.05 -9.54
C PRO A 160 35.48 -14.10 -8.30
N SER A 161 36.58 -13.33 -8.25
CA SER A 161 37.70 -13.57 -7.32
C SER A 161 37.50 -13.19 -5.84
N SER A 162 36.40 -12.52 -5.46
CA SER A 162 36.17 -12.01 -4.09
C SER A 162 34.80 -12.38 -3.51
N LEU A 163 34.45 -13.67 -3.52
CA LEU A 163 33.08 -14.17 -3.24
C LEU A 163 32.49 -13.70 -1.89
N ALA A 164 33.23 -13.87 -0.79
CA ALA A 164 32.71 -13.69 0.57
C ALA A 164 32.29 -12.24 0.92
N VAL A 165 32.94 -11.23 0.33
CA VAL A 165 32.62 -9.82 0.58
C VAL A 165 31.42 -9.36 -0.25
N ARG A 166 31.21 -9.95 -1.43
CA ARG A 166 30.14 -9.56 -2.36
C ARG A 166 28.75 -10.01 -1.91
N TYR A 167 28.60 -11.23 -1.38
CA TYR A 167 27.27 -11.74 -1.04
C TYR A 167 26.51 -10.92 0.02
N PRO A 168 27.11 -10.51 1.16
CA PRO A 168 26.43 -9.67 2.14
C PRO A 168 26.05 -8.28 1.60
N LEU A 169 26.88 -7.72 0.70
CA LEU A 169 26.58 -6.46 0.02
C LEU A 169 25.36 -6.60 -0.90
N VAL A 170 25.30 -7.65 -1.73
CA VAL A 170 24.16 -7.91 -2.62
C VAL A 170 22.89 -8.15 -1.80
N PHE A 171 22.95 -8.93 -0.72
CA PHE A 171 21.84 -9.13 0.20
C PHE A 171 21.32 -7.79 0.76
N LEU A 172 22.22 -6.90 1.20
CA LEU A 172 21.85 -5.60 1.74
C LEU A 172 21.22 -4.68 0.69
N VAL A 173 21.72 -4.64 -0.55
CA VAL A 173 21.06 -3.82 -1.60
C VAL A 173 19.74 -4.43 -2.08
N CYS A 174 19.57 -5.76 -2.10
CA CYS A 174 18.26 -6.36 -2.32
C CYS A 174 17.26 -5.95 -1.23
N LEU A 175 17.69 -5.85 0.03
CA LEU A 175 16.90 -5.34 1.15
C LEU A 175 16.54 -3.85 0.98
N VAL A 176 17.48 -3.01 0.54
CA VAL A 176 17.19 -1.59 0.23
C VAL A 176 16.20 -1.45 -0.94
N ALA A 177 16.32 -2.27 -1.99
CA ALA A 177 15.36 -2.31 -3.09
C ALA A 177 13.94 -2.68 -2.59
N GLY A 178 13.83 -3.72 -1.75
CA GLY A 178 12.56 -4.11 -1.13
C GLY A 178 11.93 -3.01 -0.27
N CYS A 179 12.76 -2.24 0.45
CA CYS A 179 12.30 -1.08 1.21
C CYS A 179 11.76 0.04 0.30
N SER A 180 12.48 0.36 -0.79
CA SER A 180 12.06 1.33 -1.80
C SER A 180 10.66 1.03 -2.35
N ILE A 181 10.38 -0.24 -2.70
CA ILE A 181 9.05 -0.69 -3.18
C ILE A 181 7.94 -0.38 -2.16
N CYS A 182 8.17 -0.59 -0.86
CA CYS A 182 7.20 -0.26 0.18
C CYS A 182 6.98 1.25 0.37
N TRP A 183 8.03 2.06 0.22
CA TRP A 183 7.91 3.52 0.26
C TRP A 183 7.08 4.04 -0.92
N PHE A 184 7.36 3.57 -2.14
CA PHE A 184 6.59 3.89 -3.34
C PHE A 184 5.09 3.58 -3.20
N ASN A 185 4.77 2.35 -2.75
CA ASN A 185 3.39 1.93 -2.50
C ASN A 185 2.73 2.86 -1.46
N THR A 186 3.41 3.16 -0.35
CA THR A 186 2.86 4.01 0.71
C THR A 186 2.55 5.42 0.23
N VAL A 187 3.41 6.04 -0.59
CA VAL A 187 3.13 7.35 -1.22
C VAL A 187 1.90 7.26 -2.13
N CYS A 188 1.81 6.24 -2.99
CA CYS A 188 0.67 6.06 -3.89
C CYS A 188 -0.66 5.86 -3.15
N PHE A 189 -0.65 5.13 -2.04
CA PHE A 189 -1.86 4.90 -1.23
C PHE A 189 -2.33 6.19 -0.56
N VAL A 190 -1.41 6.97 0.03
CA VAL A 190 -1.74 8.24 0.69
C VAL A 190 -2.24 9.28 -0.32
N LEU A 191 -1.68 9.32 -1.54
CA LEU A 191 -2.21 10.14 -2.64
C LEU A 191 -3.64 9.74 -3.00
N CYS A 192 -3.91 8.46 -3.30
CA CYS A 192 -5.25 7.97 -3.63
C CYS A 192 -6.28 8.20 -2.51
N ILE A 193 -5.85 8.22 -1.25
CA ILE A 193 -6.74 8.43 -0.09
C ILE A 193 -7.03 9.92 0.15
N ARG A 194 -6.08 10.81 -0.13
CA ARG A 194 -6.28 12.27 -0.04
C ARG A 194 -7.11 12.80 -1.21
N SER A 195 -6.89 12.32 -2.43
CA SER A 195 -7.56 12.85 -3.64
C SER A 195 -8.98 12.32 -3.90
N PHE A 196 -9.49 11.36 -3.10
CA PHE A 196 -10.83 10.78 -3.31
C PHE A 196 -11.67 10.66 -2.03
N SER A 197 -12.98 10.81 -2.21
CA SER A 197 -14.01 10.64 -1.19
C SER A 197 -14.13 9.17 -0.75
N ALA A 198 -14.68 8.93 0.45
CA ALA A 198 -14.71 7.60 1.08
C ALA A 198 -15.31 6.48 0.21
N SER A 199 -16.34 6.77 -0.60
CA SER A 199 -16.94 5.81 -1.54
C SER A 199 -16.04 5.44 -2.72
N ASN A 200 -15.10 6.32 -3.08
CA ASN A 200 -14.31 6.24 -4.30
C ASN A 200 -12.86 5.82 -4.03
N ARG A 201 -12.36 5.97 -2.79
CA ARG A 201 -11.03 5.49 -2.35
C ARG A 201 -10.77 4.02 -2.71
N PRO A 202 -11.69 3.05 -2.51
CA PRO A 202 -11.43 1.65 -2.86
C PRO A 202 -11.22 1.46 -4.37
N LEU A 203 -11.98 2.20 -5.20
CA LEU A 203 -11.87 2.17 -6.66
C LEU A 203 -10.51 2.71 -7.13
N ALA A 204 -10.07 3.84 -6.56
CA ALA A 204 -8.79 4.47 -6.85
C ALA A 204 -7.60 3.61 -6.41
N LEU A 205 -7.63 3.10 -5.17
CA LEU A 205 -6.60 2.22 -4.62
C LEU A 205 -6.48 0.93 -5.44
N SER A 206 -7.58 0.20 -5.66
CA SER A 206 -7.59 -1.04 -6.45
C SER A 206 -7.03 -0.83 -7.86
N LEU A 207 -7.42 0.26 -8.54
CA LEU A 207 -6.90 0.58 -9.87
C LEU A 207 -5.39 0.84 -9.82
N SER A 208 -4.93 1.73 -8.95
CA SER A 208 -3.51 2.09 -8.80
C SER A 208 -2.65 0.87 -8.42
N ILE A 209 -3.11 0.07 -7.45
CA ILE A 209 -2.45 -1.17 -7.03
C ILE A 209 -2.42 -2.19 -8.16
N SER A 210 -3.46 -2.30 -8.99
CA SER A 210 -3.52 -3.29 -10.07
C SER A 210 -2.30 -3.23 -10.99
N PHE A 211 -1.89 -2.04 -11.45
CA PHE A 211 -0.76 -1.85 -12.36
C PHE A 211 0.59 -2.32 -11.79
N ASN A 212 0.77 -2.35 -10.46
CA ASN A 212 1.94 -2.98 -9.83
C ASN A 212 2.02 -4.50 -10.10
N GLY A 213 0.88 -5.16 -10.37
CA GLY A 213 0.81 -6.53 -10.86
C GLY A 213 1.17 -6.69 -12.35
N LEU A 214 1.28 -5.61 -13.12
CA LEU A 214 1.68 -5.64 -14.54
C LEU A 214 3.16 -5.29 -14.76
N SER A 215 3.89 -4.84 -13.73
CA SER A 215 5.27 -4.37 -13.89
C SER A 215 6.19 -5.38 -14.60
N ALA A 216 6.15 -6.67 -14.25
CA ALA A 216 6.98 -7.68 -14.90
C ALA A 216 6.69 -7.81 -16.41
N ALA A 217 5.44 -7.61 -16.85
CA ALA A 217 5.08 -7.60 -18.26
C ALA A 217 5.59 -6.33 -18.97
N PHE A 218 5.48 -5.15 -18.34
CA PHE A 218 6.09 -3.92 -18.86
C PHE A 218 7.61 -4.04 -18.97
N TYR A 219 8.30 -4.53 -17.93
CA TYR A 219 9.74 -4.79 -17.95
C TYR A 219 10.15 -5.78 -19.06
N THR A 220 9.34 -6.81 -19.31
CA THR A 220 9.57 -7.76 -20.42
C THR A 220 9.47 -7.06 -21.78
N LEU A 221 8.48 -6.17 -21.99
CA LEU A 221 8.36 -5.41 -23.23
C LEU A 221 9.52 -4.41 -23.44
N PHE A 222 9.93 -3.70 -22.39
CA PHE A 222 11.10 -2.81 -22.44
C PHE A 222 12.39 -3.60 -22.74
N ALA A 223 12.63 -4.73 -22.06
CA ALA A 223 13.79 -5.57 -22.31
C ALA A 223 13.82 -6.10 -23.75
N ASN A 224 12.66 -6.56 -24.27
CA ASN A 224 12.54 -7.05 -25.64
C ASN A 224 12.78 -5.96 -26.70
N ALA A 225 12.44 -4.70 -26.41
CA ALA A 225 12.67 -3.56 -27.31
C ALA A 225 14.13 -3.06 -27.29
N PHE A 226 14.76 -3.00 -26.11
CA PHE A 226 16.12 -2.47 -25.93
C PHE A 226 17.22 -3.49 -26.20
N SER A 227 17.15 -4.68 -25.61
CA SER A 227 18.15 -5.75 -25.80
C SER A 227 17.59 -7.10 -25.30
N PRO A 228 16.89 -7.87 -26.16
CA PRO A 228 16.19 -9.10 -25.78
C PRO A 228 17.11 -10.24 -25.31
N THR A 229 18.42 -10.10 -25.50
CA THR A 229 19.43 -11.12 -25.16
C THR A 229 20.16 -10.87 -23.84
N SER A 230 20.05 -9.68 -23.24
CA SER A 230 20.83 -9.33 -22.05
C SER A 230 19.98 -9.25 -20.77
N PRO A 231 20.17 -10.18 -19.80
CA PRO A 231 19.45 -10.13 -18.52
C PRO A 231 19.87 -8.94 -17.62
N SER A 232 20.99 -8.28 -17.90
CA SER A 232 21.40 -7.06 -17.17
C SER A 232 20.44 -5.88 -17.39
N VAL A 233 19.67 -5.90 -18.48
CA VAL A 233 18.75 -4.83 -18.87
C VAL A 233 17.63 -4.66 -17.85
N TYR A 234 17.13 -5.74 -17.25
CA TYR A 234 16.12 -5.68 -16.19
C TYR A 234 16.60 -4.87 -14.98
N LEU A 235 17.84 -5.10 -14.53
CA LEU A 235 18.45 -4.33 -13.44
C LEU A 235 18.62 -2.84 -13.80
N LEU A 236 19.00 -2.54 -15.04
CA LEU A 236 19.14 -1.16 -15.52
C LEU A 236 17.77 -0.45 -15.60
N LEU A 237 16.74 -1.13 -16.11
CA LEU A 237 15.38 -0.62 -16.18
C LEU A 237 14.79 -0.42 -14.77
N ASN A 238 15.01 -1.36 -13.84
CA ASN A 238 14.57 -1.25 -12.44
C ASN A 238 15.24 -0.07 -11.71
N ALA A 239 16.43 0.35 -12.12
CA ALA A 239 17.08 1.56 -11.60
C ALA A 239 16.48 2.85 -12.21
N ILE A 240 16.22 2.87 -13.53
CA ILE A 240 15.89 4.09 -14.28
C ILE A 240 14.37 4.37 -14.34
N LEU A 241 13.53 3.36 -14.62
CA LEU A 241 12.10 3.58 -14.86
C LEU A 241 11.34 4.12 -13.63
N PRO A 242 11.56 3.62 -12.39
CA PRO A 242 10.92 4.19 -11.21
C PRO A 242 11.32 5.65 -10.96
N LEU A 243 12.57 6.02 -11.24
CA LEU A 243 13.03 7.41 -11.15
C LEU A 243 12.37 8.29 -12.21
N ALA A 244 12.34 7.85 -13.47
CA ALA A 244 11.72 8.58 -14.56
C ALA A 244 10.22 8.80 -14.31
N ALA A 245 9.49 7.75 -13.91
CA ALA A 245 8.07 7.85 -13.55
C ALA A 245 7.83 8.78 -12.34
N SER A 246 8.74 8.78 -11.36
CA SER A 246 8.67 9.71 -10.22
C SER A 246 8.80 11.16 -10.65
N ILE A 247 9.77 11.47 -11.52
CA ILE A 247 10.00 12.84 -12.04
C ILE A 247 8.81 13.29 -12.89
N LEU A 248 8.29 12.41 -13.77
CA LEU A 248 7.09 12.66 -14.58
C LEU A 248 5.82 12.87 -13.72
N ALA A 249 5.74 12.24 -12.55
CA ALA A 249 4.64 12.39 -11.60
C ALA A 249 4.74 13.66 -10.72
N LEU A 250 5.92 14.29 -10.60
CA LEU A 250 6.12 15.44 -9.71
C LEU A 250 5.10 16.57 -9.93
N PRO A 251 4.78 17.03 -11.17
CA PRO A 251 3.85 18.14 -11.36
C PRO A 251 2.47 17.85 -10.77
N ALA A 252 1.89 16.68 -11.07
CA ALA A 252 0.58 16.27 -10.55
C ALA A 252 0.57 16.16 -9.01
N ILE A 253 1.68 15.71 -8.41
CA ILE A 253 1.82 15.58 -6.96
C ILE A 253 2.06 16.93 -6.26
N LEU A 254 2.77 17.86 -6.90
CA LEU A 254 3.01 19.21 -6.38
C LEU A 254 1.75 20.10 -6.46
N LEU A 255 0.90 19.88 -7.46
CA LEU A 255 -0.37 20.61 -7.65
C LEU A 255 -1.51 20.10 -6.75
N CYS A 256 -1.29 19.02 -5.99
CA CYS A 256 -2.21 18.48 -5.01
C CYS A 256 -2.09 19.22 -3.67
N HIS A 257 -2.92 20.25 -3.47
CA HIS A 257 -3.06 20.89 -2.16
C HIS A 257 -3.72 19.97 -1.11
N THR A 258 -3.65 20.39 0.14
CA THR A 258 -4.23 19.70 1.30
C THR A 258 -4.99 20.72 2.14
N HIS A 259 -6.22 20.37 2.53
CA HIS A 259 -7.28 21.27 3.01
C HIS A 259 -7.87 22.18 1.91
N ASP A 260 -9.18 22.48 1.90
CA ASP A 260 -10.21 22.16 2.91
C ASP A 260 -11.56 21.67 2.34
N ASN A 261 -12.41 21.21 3.26
CA ASN A 261 -13.72 20.57 3.11
C ASN A 261 -14.58 20.76 1.83
N HIS A 262 -15.32 19.68 1.52
CA HIS A 262 -16.59 19.65 0.78
C HIS A 262 -16.57 19.51 -0.76
N LEU A 263 -15.76 18.58 -1.29
CA LEU A 263 -15.89 17.99 -2.65
C LEU A 263 -17.35 17.68 -3.05
N GLN A 264 -18.00 18.60 -3.79
CA GLN A 264 -19.35 18.41 -4.34
C GLN A 264 -19.36 17.58 -5.64
N SER A 265 -18.53 16.53 -5.72
CA SER A 265 -18.46 15.67 -6.91
C SER A 265 -19.78 14.91 -7.12
N VAL A 266 -20.44 15.08 -8.27
CA VAL A 266 -21.68 14.35 -8.62
C VAL A 266 -21.41 12.83 -8.60
N PRO A 267 -21.95 12.03 -7.66
CA PRO A 267 -21.51 10.64 -7.47
C PRO A 267 -21.86 9.67 -8.61
N ARG A 268 -22.61 10.16 -9.61
CA ARG A 268 -22.95 9.45 -10.85
C ARG A 268 -21.91 9.64 -11.95
N TYR A 269 -21.15 10.74 -11.95
CA TYR A 269 -20.11 11.02 -12.94
C TYR A 269 -18.84 10.21 -12.62
N ASP A 270 -18.28 10.37 -11.42
CA ASP A 270 -17.06 9.68 -10.97
C ASP A 270 -17.11 8.17 -11.21
N ARG A 271 -18.24 7.51 -10.90
CA ARG A 271 -18.39 6.06 -11.11
C ARG A 271 -18.46 5.64 -12.58
N ARG A 272 -18.85 6.53 -13.50
CA ARG A 272 -18.71 6.29 -14.96
C ARG A 272 -17.25 6.40 -15.39
N VAL A 273 -16.52 7.41 -14.89
CA VAL A 273 -15.07 7.57 -15.16
C VAL A 273 -14.28 6.38 -14.63
N PHE A 274 -14.53 5.94 -13.39
CA PHE A 274 -13.96 4.71 -12.85
C PHE A 274 -14.33 3.47 -13.68
N LEU A 275 -15.59 3.32 -14.11
CA LEU A 275 -15.96 2.18 -14.97
C LEU A 275 -15.18 2.18 -16.30
N GLY A 276 -15.01 3.35 -16.93
CA GLY A 276 -14.19 3.50 -18.14
C GLY A 276 -12.72 3.17 -17.90
N LEU A 277 -12.13 3.68 -16.82
CA LEU A 277 -10.76 3.36 -16.39
C LEU A 277 -10.56 1.87 -16.11
N TYR A 278 -11.55 1.20 -15.52
CA TYR A 278 -11.50 -0.24 -15.24
C TYR A 278 -11.61 -1.09 -16.52
N ILE A 279 -12.46 -0.69 -17.47
CA ILE A 279 -12.54 -1.32 -18.80
C ILE A 279 -11.22 -1.16 -19.55
N LEU A 280 -10.65 0.06 -19.56
CA LEU A 280 -9.35 0.33 -20.17
C LEU A 280 -8.22 -0.48 -19.50
N ALA A 281 -8.14 -0.50 -18.18
CA ALA A 281 -7.16 -1.33 -17.46
C ALA A 281 -7.32 -2.82 -17.78
N PHE A 282 -8.55 -3.34 -17.86
CA PHE A 282 -8.82 -4.72 -18.25
C PHE A 282 -8.34 -5.03 -19.68
N ILE A 283 -8.54 -4.11 -20.62
CA ILE A 283 -7.99 -4.19 -22.00
C ILE A 283 -6.46 -4.19 -21.98
N THR A 284 -5.82 -3.30 -21.20
CA THR A 284 -4.35 -3.26 -21.03
C THR A 284 -3.81 -4.57 -20.44
N GLY A 285 -4.52 -5.17 -19.47
CA GLY A 285 -4.18 -6.47 -18.92
C GLY A 285 -4.23 -7.59 -19.97
N ILE A 286 -5.30 -7.66 -20.78
CA ILE A 286 -5.40 -8.63 -21.89
C ILE A 286 -4.31 -8.40 -22.94
N TYR A 287 -4.03 -7.14 -23.29
CA TYR A 287 -2.97 -6.78 -24.23
C TYR A 287 -1.61 -7.31 -23.76
N LEU A 288 -1.27 -7.11 -22.48
CA LEU A 288 -0.01 -7.57 -21.90
C LEU A 288 0.07 -9.10 -21.75
N VAL A 289 -1.05 -9.80 -21.51
CA VAL A 289 -1.11 -11.28 -21.59
C VAL A 289 -0.76 -11.75 -23.00
N VAL A 290 -1.46 -11.21 -24.00
CA VAL A 290 -1.42 -11.71 -25.39
C VAL A 290 -0.10 -11.36 -26.07
N PHE A 291 0.42 -10.15 -25.89
CA PHE A 291 1.64 -9.70 -26.58
C PHE A 291 2.91 -9.81 -25.72
N GLY A 292 2.81 -9.73 -24.39
CA GLY A 292 3.98 -9.89 -23.49
C GLY A 292 4.52 -11.31 -23.41
N SER A 293 3.73 -12.32 -23.82
CA SER A 293 4.16 -13.72 -23.93
C SER A 293 4.79 -14.08 -25.27
N LEU A 294 4.83 -13.16 -26.24
CA LEU A 294 5.39 -13.40 -27.58
C LEU A 294 6.89 -13.04 -27.63
N ASN A 295 7.76 -14.06 -27.73
CA ASN A 295 9.20 -13.90 -27.95
C ASN A 295 9.50 -13.31 -29.34
N THR A 296 9.33 -11.99 -29.46
CA THR A 296 9.42 -11.23 -30.70
C THR A 296 10.86 -10.83 -30.98
N THR A 297 11.61 -11.68 -31.69
CA THR A 297 13.01 -11.44 -32.05
C THR A 297 13.22 -10.33 -33.09
N ARG A 298 12.15 -9.89 -33.78
CA ARG A 298 12.19 -8.73 -34.70
C ARG A 298 12.00 -7.43 -33.91
N SER A 299 13.09 -6.71 -33.69
CA SER A 299 13.14 -5.42 -32.97
C SER A 299 11.97 -4.49 -33.29
N ALA A 300 11.70 -4.21 -34.57
CA ALA A 300 10.60 -3.33 -35.01
C ALA A 300 9.22 -3.75 -34.46
N ALA A 301 8.93 -5.05 -34.36
CA ALA A 301 7.67 -5.53 -33.81
C ALA A 301 7.64 -5.46 -32.27
N ALA A 302 8.78 -5.64 -31.58
CA ALA A 302 8.88 -5.39 -30.14
C ALA A 302 8.65 -3.90 -29.80
N TRP A 303 9.19 -2.97 -30.61
CA TRP A 303 8.92 -1.54 -30.49
C TRP A 303 7.45 -1.18 -30.74
N VAL A 304 6.78 -1.81 -31.72
CA VAL A 304 5.33 -1.61 -31.94
C VAL A 304 4.50 -2.09 -30.74
N ILE A 305 4.82 -3.26 -30.17
CA ILE A 305 4.12 -3.79 -28.98
C ILE A 305 4.34 -2.89 -27.76
N LEU A 306 5.57 -2.45 -27.52
CA LEU A 306 5.89 -1.51 -26.45
C LEU A 306 5.15 -0.17 -26.63
N THR A 307 5.11 0.36 -27.86
CA THR A 307 4.38 1.60 -28.18
C THR A 307 2.89 1.45 -27.90
N GLY A 308 2.29 0.32 -28.29
CA GLY A 308 0.88 0.01 -27.98
C GLY A 308 0.60 -0.05 -26.48
N ALA A 309 1.46 -0.71 -25.70
CA ALA A 309 1.35 -0.75 -24.24
C ALA A 309 1.49 0.65 -23.59
N MET A 310 2.42 1.48 -24.08
CA MET A 310 2.62 2.85 -23.57
C MET A 310 1.46 3.78 -23.95
N VAL A 311 0.87 3.63 -25.14
CA VAL A 311 -0.36 4.36 -25.53
C VAL A 311 -1.52 3.96 -24.61
N LEU A 312 -1.74 2.67 -24.36
CA LEU A 312 -2.78 2.20 -23.44
C LEU A 312 -2.58 2.69 -21.99
N LEU A 313 -1.34 2.85 -21.54
CA LEU A 313 -0.98 3.43 -20.24
C LEU A 313 -1.14 4.97 -20.20
N ALA A 314 -1.05 5.64 -21.36
CA ALA A 314 -1.19 7.09 -21.49
C ALA A 314 -2.63 7.57 -21.74
N LEU A 315 -3.51 6.74 -22.33
CA LEU A 315 -4.93 7.07 -22.56
C LEU A 315 -5.68 7.64 -21.33
N PRO A 316 -5.42 7.21 -20.07
CA PRO A 316 -6.03 7.84 -18.89
C PRO A 316 -5.77 9.34 -18.74
N LEU A 317 -4.70 9.90 -19.33
CA LEU A 317 -4.38 11.34 -19.30
C LEU A 317 -5.41 12.20 -20.05
N ILE A 318 -6.23 11.60 -20.92
CA ILE A 318 -7.33 12.30 -21.60
C ILE A 318 -8.35 12.82 -20.58
N ILE A 319 -8.57 12.11 -19.47
CA ILE A 319 -9.54 12.50 -18.44
C ILE A 319 -9.19 13.85 -17.79
N PRO A 320 -8.01 14.03 -17.14
CA PRO A 320 -7.64 15.32 -16.58
C PRO A 320 -7.53 16.40 -17.67
N ALA A 321 -6.98 16.08 -18.86
CA ALA A 321 -6.85 17.03 -19.96
C ALA A 321 -8.20 17.59 -20.42
N CYS A 322 -9.22 16.75 -20.62
CA CYS A 322 -10.55 17.22 -20.99
C CYS A 322 -11.17 18.13 -19.92
N SER A 323 -11.06 17.79 -18.63
CA SER A 323 -11.54 18.69 -17.55
C SER A 323 -10.78 20.02 -17.51
N SER A 324 -9.48 20.04 -17.81
CA SER A 324 -8.71 21.29 -17.92
C SER A 324 -9.08 22.12 -19.16
N CYS A 325 -9.48 21.49 -20.27
CA CYS A 325 -9.90 22.24 -21.47
C CYS A 325 -11.27 22.92 -21.30
N SER A 326 -12.27 22.24 -20.71
CA SER A 326 -13.61 22.83 -20.50
C SER A 326 -13.58 24.10 -19.63
N TYR A 327 -12.65 24.17 -18.68
CA TYR A 327 -12.39 25.37 -17.88
C TYR A 327 -11.89 26.57 -18.72
N VAL A 328 -11.04 26.32 -19.73
CA VAL A 328 -10.45 27.38 -20.58
C VAL A 328 -11.49 27.97 -21.54
N ASP A 329 -12.32 27.15 -22.18
CA ASP A 329 -13.32 27.63 -23.13
C ASP A 329 -14.37 28.55 -22.46
N THR A 330 -14.76 28.22 -21.22
CA THR A 330 -15.71 29.02 -20.41
C THR A 330 -15.18 30.44 -20.11
N HIS A 331 -13.86 30.63 -20.09
CA HIS A 331 -13.25 31.95 -19.91
C HIS A 331 -13.16 32.80 -21.19
N SER A 332 -13.62 32.27 -22.34
CA SER A 332 -13.46 32.91 -23.67
C SER A 332 -14.77 33.38 -24.32
N ILE A 333 -15.94 32.93 -23.83
CA ILE A 333 -17.25 33.23 -24.43
C ILE A 333 -18.21 33.83 -23.37
N ASP A 334 -17.87 35.01 -22.85
CA ASP A 334 -18.89 35.90 -22.26
C ASP A 334 -18.48 37.38 -22.34
N SER A 335 -18.68 37.97 -23.53
CA SER A 335 -18.43 39.40 -23.78
C SER A 335 -19.37 40.03 -24.82
N ALA A 336 -20.59 39.48 -24.98
CA ALA A 336 -21.59 40.04 -25.89
C ALA A 336 -23.06 39.67 -25.55
N SER A 337 -23.60 40.14 -24.42
CA SER A 337 -24.98 40.68 -24.40
C SER A 337 -25.29 41.38 -23.07
N HIS A 338 -25.83 42.59 -23.17
CA HIS A 338 -26.40 43.33 -22.05
C HIS A 338 -27.89 43.49 -22.37
N ASN A 339 -28.79 43.15 -21.44
CA ASN A 339 -29.97 43.96 -21.11
C ASN A 339 -30.74 43.40 -19.89
N ASP A 340 -31.15 44.33 -19.03
CA ASP A 340 -32.35 44.36 -18.19
C ASP A 340 -32.62 43.30 -17.09
N ASP A 341 -32.58 43.82 -15.84
CA ASP A 341 -33.27 43.36 -14.62
C ASP A 341 -34.82 43.32 -14.84
N PRO A 342 -35.68 42.72 -13.96
CA PRO A 342 -35.53 42.72 -12.50
C PRO A 342 -35.68 41.35 -11.80
N HIS A 343 -34.89 41.13 -10.73
CA HIS A 343 -35.40 40.84 -9.36
C HIS A 343 -34.27 40.42 -8.39
N LYS A 344 -33.63 41.41 -7.74
CA LYS A 344 -32.74 41.19 -6.58
C LYS A 344 -33.31 41.77 -5.28
N PRO A 345 -33.46 40.97 -4.20
CA PRO A 345 -33.57 41.46 -2.84
C PRO A 345 -32.23 41.32 -2.09
N LEU A 346 -31.50 42.43 -2.00
CA LEU A 346 -30.67 42.88 -0.87
C LEU A 346 -29.89 41.84 -0.03
N LEU A 347 -28.56 41.86 -0.17
CA LEU A 347 -27.63 41.38 0.86
C LEU A 347 -27.73 42.27 2.11
N VAL A 348 -27.90 41.66 3.28
CA VAL A 348 -27.68 42.30 4.59
C VAL A 348 -26.31 41.85 5.11
N GLY A 349 -25.50 42.81 5.56
CA GLY A 349 -24.06 42.61 5.78
C GLY A 349 -23.67 41.92 7.10
N ASN A 350 -22.53 41.24 7.08
CA ASN A 350 -21.89 40.68 8.27
C ASN A 350 -21.34 41.78 9.20
N HIS A 351 -21.80 41.80 10.44
CA HIS A 351 -21.05 42.28 11.60
C HIS A 351 -21.50 41.50 12.85
N LEU A 352 -20.66 41.44 13.89
CA LEU A 352 -20.85 40.65 15.12
C LEU A 352 -20.66 39.13 14.98
N GLN A 353 -19.44 38.69 14.61
CA GLN A 353 -19.01 37.32 14.88
C GLN A 353 -17.55 37.26 15.36
N ASN A 354 -17.30 37.83 16.54
CA ASN A 354 -15.99 37.76 17.21
C ASN A 354 -16.11 37.69 18.75
N GLU A 355 -17.12 37.02 19.29
CA GLU A 355 -17.29 36.88 20.75
C GLU A 355 -18.03 35.59 21.19
N SER A 356 -17.84 34.47 20.48
CA SER A 356 -18.57 33.20 20.75
C SER A 356 -17.70 31.96 20.98
N ASN A 357 -16.37 32.08 20.88
CA ASN A 357 -15.43 30.94 20.95
C ASN A 357 -15.04 30.53 22.39
N ALA A 358 -15.91 30.77 23.38
CA ALA A 358 -15.64 30.49 24.80
C ALA A 358 -16.75 29.73 25.55
N VAL A 359 -17.85 29.37 24.87
CA VAL A 359 -19.02 28.70 25.50
C VAL A 359 -19.31 27.33 24.90
N MET A 360 -18.93 27.08 23.64
CA MET A 360 -19.19 25.80 22.95
C MET A 360 -18.21 24.66 23.32
N GLU A 361 -17.35 24.84 24.32
CA GLU A 361 -16.52 23.76 24.89
C GLU A 361 -17.25 22.99 26.01
N LYS A 362 -18.44 23.43 26.45
CA LYS A 362 -19.16 22.84 27.59
C LYS A 362 -20.50 22.16 27.26
N ALA A 363 -20.87 22.08 25.98
CA ALA A 363 -22.15 21.51 25.55
C ALA A 363 -22.10 20.01 25.17
N MET A 364 -20.91 19.46 24.85
CA MET A 364 -20.80 18.11 24.29
C MET A 364 -20.58 16.99 25.33
N GLU A 365 -20.46 17.30 26.63
CA GLU A 365 -20.35 16.29 27.70
C GLU A 365 -21.70 15.85 28.30
N GLN A 366 -22.84 16.44 27.92
CA GLN A 366 -24.15 16.17 28.56
C GLN A 366 -25.17 15.39 27.73
N GLN A 367 -24.84 14.91 26.51
CA GLN A 367 -25.70 13.96 25.77
C GLN A 367 -25.41 12.47 26.03
N LEU A 368 -24.59 12.14 27.06
CA LEU A 368 -24.29 10.74 27.43
C LEU A 368 -25.21 10.16 28.52
N GLN A 369 -26.49 10.55 28.56
CA GLN A 369 -27.51 9.93 29.42
C GLN A 369 -28.92 10.16 28.83
N GLY A 370 -29.65 9.08 28.52
CA GLY A 370 -31.11 9.18 28.28
C GLY A 370 -31.72 8.56 27.01
N SER A 371 -31.38 7.32 26.64
CA SER A 371 -32.38 6.42 26.04
C SER A 371 -31.99 4.94 26.22
N SER A 372 -32.96 4.09 26.51
CA SER A 372 -32.73 2.69 26.88
C SER A 372 -33.12 1.73 25.76
N CYS A 373 -32.12 1.07 25.16
CA CYS A 373 -32.30 -0.21 24.49
C CYS A 373 -30.99 -1.01 24.59
N GLY A 374 -30.96 -2.03 25.46
CA GLY A 374 -29.84 -2.96 25.56
C GLY A 374 -29.68 -3.81 24.28
N THR A 375 -28.57 -4.50 24.06
CA THR A 375 -28.16 -5.60 24.95
C THR A 375 -26.69 -6.01 24.71
N ILE A 376 -25.92 -6.12 25.80
CA ILE A 376 -24.67 -6.90 26.02
C ILE A 376 -23.61 -6.93 24.88
N LEU A 377 -22.44 -6.33 25.15
CA LEU A 377 -21.14 -6.88 24.69
C LEU A 377 -19.95 -6.43 25.57
N ASP A 378 -19.59 -7.21 26.58
CA ASP A 378 -18.30 -7.07 27.29
C ASP A 378 -17.18 -7.88 26.59
N LYS A 379 -15.91 -7.51 26.80
CA LYS A 379 -14.69 -8.27 26.46
C LYS A 379 -14.62 -8.88 25.04
N GLY A 380 -14.81 -8.06 24.01
CA GLY A 380 -14.56 -8.48 22.62
C GLY A 380 -14.80 -7.42 21.56
N ARG A 381 -14.52 -6.15 21.90
CA ARG A 381 -15.00 -4.94 21.20
C ARG A 381 -14.85 -5.03 19.67
N LEU A 382 -16.01 -5.00 19.00
CA LEU A 382 -16.14 -4.77 17.56
C LEU A 382 -15.49 -3.44 17.17
N VAL A 383 -14.84 -3.43 16.01
CA VAL A 383 -14.29 -2.22 15.39
C VAL A 383 -15.42 -1.32 14.89
N VAL A 384 -15.35 -0.02 15.18
CA VAL A 384 -16.22 1.00 14.58
C VAL A 384 -15.60 1.42 13.25
N LEU A 385 -16.31 1.20 12.15
CA LEU A 385 -15.83 1.48 10.80
C LEU A 385 -15.53 2.99 10.62
N GLY A 386 -14.35 3.31 10.09
CA GLY A 386 -13.93 4.66 9.73
C GLY A 386 -13.33 5.52 10.86
N GLU A 387 -13.41 5.10 12.13
CA GLU A 387 -12.73 5.81 13.23
C GLU A 387 -11.20 5.66 13.15
N GLU A 388 -10.46 6.73 13.44
CA GLU A 388 -9.00 6.65 13.55
C GLU A 388 -8.58 5.73 14.71
N HIS A 389 -7.74 4.74 14.42
CA HIS A 389 -7.28 3.76 15.40
C HIS A 389 -5.75 3.76 15.45
N SER A 390 -5.21 4.37 16.51
CA SER A 390 -3.78 4.32 16.84
C SER A 390 -3.26 2.87 16.85
N ALA A 391 -2.02 2.66 16.38
CA ALA A 391 -1.40 1.34 16.28
C ALA A 391 -1.39 0.52 17.60
N LYS A 392 -1.45 1.18 18.77
CA LYS A 392 -1.62 0.50 20.07
C LYS A 392 -3.02 -0.11 20.26
N ARG A 393 -4.08 0.51 19.71
CA ARG A 393 -5.45 -0.03 19.68
C ARG A 393 -5.56 -1.15 18.64
N LEU A 394 -4.96 -0.96 17.45
CA LEU A 394 -4.90 -1.95 16.36
C LEU A 394 -4.47 -3.35 16.86
N ILE A 395 -3.29 -3.41 17.49
CA ILE A 395 -2.66 -4.66 17.95
C ILE A 395 -3.46 -5.34 19.10
N GLY A 396 -4.31 -4.59 19.80
CA GLY A 396 -5.20 -5.11 20.84
C GLY A 396 -6.52 -5.72 20.33
N CYS A 397 -6.84 -5.62 19.04
CA CYS A 397 -8.10 -6.09 18.48
C CYS A 397 -8.00 -7.54 17.94
N VAL A 398 -8.88 -8.44 18.40
CA VAL A 398 -8.97 -9.81 17.89
C VAL A 398 -9.29 -9.84 16.38
N ASP A 399 -10.11 -8.89 15.91
CA ASP A 399 -10.47 -8.77 14.50
C ASP A 399 -9.28 -8.41 13.61
N PHE A 400 -8.31 -7.64 14.13
CA PHE A 400 -7.03 -7.39 13.45
C PHE A 400 -6.20 -8.67 13.35
N TRP A 401 -6.12 -9.50 14.40
CA TRP A 401 -5.36 -10.75 14.35
C TRP A 401 -5.97 -11.80 13.41
N LEU A 402 -7.30 -11.90 13.33
CA LEU A 402 -8.01 -12.74 12.37
C LEU A 402 -7.71 -12.31 10.91
N TYR A 403 -7.71 -11.00 10.67
CA TYR A 403 -7.34 -10.39 9.39
C TYR A 403 -5.86 -10.60 9.04
N TYR A 404 -4.96 -10.37 10.00
CA TYR A 404 -3.52 -10.58 9.88
C TYR A 404 -3.20 -12.04 9.53
N THR A 405 -3.87 -13.00 10.19
CA THR A 405 -3.75 -14.44 9.90
C THR A 405 -4.30 -14.79 8.51
N ALA A 406 -5.44 -14.23 8.11
CA ALA A 406 -6.01 -14.44 6.77
C ALA A 406 -5.06 -13.93 5.66
N TYR A 407 -4.40 -12.80 5.87
CA TYR A 407 -3.39 -12.26 4.96
C TYR A 407 -2.11 -13.13 4.94
N PHE A 408 -1.57 -13.46 6.11
CA PHE A 408 -0.38 -14.31 6.30
C PHE A 408 -0.52 -15.65 5.56
N CYS A 409 -1.62 -16.35 5.84
CA CYS A 409 -1.91 -17.66 5.28
C CYS A 409 -2.40 -17.63 3.83
N GLY A 410 -2.75 -16.46 3.29
CA GLY A 410 -3.21 -16.25 1.92
C GLY A 410 -2.14 -15.61 1.03
N ALA A 411 -2.14 -14.27 0.99
CA ALA A 411 -1.29 -13.48 0.10
C ALA A 411 0.20 -13.83 0.20
N THR A 412 0.74 -13.98 1.42
CA THR A 412 2.17 -14.28 1.58
C THR A 412 2.52 -15.68 1.05
N VAL A 413 1.66 -16.70 1.22
CA VAL A 413 1.89 -18.04 0.62
C VAL A 413 1.98 -17.94 -0.92
N GLY A 414 1.15 -17.08 -1.53
CA GLY A 414 1.17 -16.85 -2.98
C GLY A 414 2.42 -16.12 -3.46
N LEU A 415 2.94 -15.19 -2.66
CA LEU A 415 4.22 -14.52 -2.93
C LEU A 415 5.39 -15.50 -2.84
N VAL A 416 5.42 -16.37 -1.83
CA VAL A 416 6.48 -17.38 -1.69
C VAL A 416 6.43 -18.43 -2.80
N TYR A 417 5.23 -18.80 -3.26
CA TYR A 417 5.06 -19.59 -4.47
C TYR A 417 5.66 -18.88 -5.70
N SER A 418 5.38 -17.59 -5.89
CA SER A 418 5.98 -16.78 -6.97
C SER A 418 7.51 -16.73 -6.89
N ASN A 419 8.08 -16.49 -5.71
CA ASN A 419 9.52 -16.42 -5.49
C ASN A 419 10.23 -17.75 -5.83
N ASN A 420 9.54 -18.89 -5.65
CA ASN A 420 10.06 -20.22 -5.93
C ASN A 420 9.63 -20.78 -7.30
N LEU A 421 8.90 -20.02 -8.12
CA LEU A 421 8.24 -20.51 -9.34
C LEU A 421 9.25 -21.09 -10.35
N GLY A 422 10.45 -20.51 -10.45
CA GLY A 422 11.54 -21.04 -11.26
C GLY A 422 12.03 -22.42 -10.81
N GLN A 423 12.11 -22.69 -9.51
CA GLN A 423 12.53 -23.99 -8.98
C GLN A 423 11.42 -25.04 -9.10
N ILE A 424 10.16 -24.61 -8.92
CA ILE A 424 8.98 -25.44 -9.18
C ILE A 424 8.98 -25.90 -10.64
N ALA A 425 9.07 -24.96 -11.59
CA ALA A 425 9.14 -25.26 -13.02
C ALA A 425 10.34 -26.16 -13.38
N GLN A 426 11.53 -25.88 -12.83
CA GLN A 426 12.71 -26.71 -13.05
C GLN A 426 12.50 -28.14 -12.56
N SER A 427 12.06 -28.34 -11.31
CA SER A 427 11.88 -29.67 -10.70
C SER A 427 10.86 -30.54 -11.45
N LEU A 428 9.83 -29.92 -12.04
CA LEU A 428 8.80 -30.61 -12.84
C LEU A 428 9.20 -30.84 -14.31
N HIS A 429 10.43 -30.46 -14.71
CA HIS A 429 10.94 -30.48 -16.10
C HIS A 429 10.22 -29.51 -17.06
N GLN A 430 9.61 -28.45 -16.52
CA GLN A 430 8.82 -27.46 -17.27
C GLN A 430 9.56 -26.13 -17.47
N GLN A 431 10.90 -26.13 -17.48
CA GLN A 431 11.71 -24.91 -17.56
C GLN A 431 11.42 -24.07 -18.82
N SER A 432 11.06 -24.71 -19.93
CA SER A 432 10.63 -24.05 -21.17
C SER A 432 9.32 -23.27 -21.05
N GLN A 433 8.50 -23.56 -20.04
CA GLN A 433 7.23 -22.89 -19.76
C GLN A 433 7.36 -21.78 -18.71
N LEU A 434 8.53 -21.55 -18.13
CA LEU A 434 8.72 -20.59 -17.02
C LEU A 434 8.28 -19.16 -17.37
N THR A 435 8.60 -18.67 -18.57
CA THR A 435 8.17 -17.33 -19.04
C THR A 435 6.65 -17.21 -19.13
N MET A 436 5.98 -18.24 -19.66
CA MET A 436 4.52 -18.32 -19.69
C MET A 436 3.93 -18.35 -18.28
N LEU A 437 4.55 -19.12 -17.37
CA LEU A 437 4.09 -19.28 -16.00
C LEU A 437 4.19 -17.99 -15.19
N LEU A 438 5.29 -17.23 -15.37
CA LEU A 438 5.47 -15.90 -14.80
C LEU A 438 4.45 -14.89 -15.35
N ALA A 439 4.23 -14.89 -16.68
CA ALA A 439 3.22 -14.04 -17.30
C ALA A 439 1.80 -14.35 -16.80
N VAL A 440 1.45 -15.63 -16.64
CA VAL A 440 0.19 -16.10 -16.04
C VAL A 440 0.06 -15.62 -14.59
N TYR A 441 1.09 -15.80 -13.75
CA TYR A 441 1.04 -15.32 -12.36
C TYR A 441 0.82 -13.80 -12.30
N SER A 442 1.65 -13.03 -13.01
CA SER A 442 1.59 -11.56 -13.01
C SER A 442 0.21 -11.07 -13.47
N SER A 443 -0.30 -11.61 -14.58
CA SER A 443 -1.55 -11.15 -15.19
C SER A 443 -2.79 -11.55 -14.39
N PHE A 444 -2.87 -12.78 -13.87
CA PHE A 444 -3.96 -13.13 -12.96
C PHE A 444 -3.86 -12.37 -11.64
N SER A 445 -2.66 -12.01 -11.17
CA SER A 445 -2.47 -11.13 -10.01
C SER A 445 -2.80 -9.66 -10.30
N PHE A 446 -2.73 -9.20 -11.55
CA PHE A 446 -3.33 -7.94 -11.99
C PHE A 446 -4.87 -8.00 -11.94
N PHE A 447 -5.48 -9.00 -12.59
CA PHE A 447 -6.94 -9.13 -12.61
C PHE A 447 -7.52 -9.35 -11.20
N GLY A 448 -6.84 -10.11 -10.34
CA GLY A 448 -7.21 -10.28 -8.93
C GLY A 448 -7.24 -8.95 -8.18
N ARG A 449 -6.17 -8.14 -8.32
CA ARG A 449 -6.12 -6.79 -7.73
C ARG A 449 -7.28 -5.92 -8.23
N LEU A 450 -7.51 -5.88 -9.54
CA LEU A 450 -8.58 -5.09 -10.16
C LEU A 450 -9.98 -5.53 -9.69
N LEU A 451 -10.20 -6.84 -9.49
CA LEU A 451 -11.46 -7.39 -8.96
C LEU A 451 -11.72 -7.05 -7.48
N SER A 452 -10.73 -6.55 -6.73
CA SER A 452 -10.93 -6.18 -5.32
C SER A 452 -11.92 -5.03 -5.09
N ALA A 453 -12.16 -4.21 -6.13
CA ALA A 453 -13.16 -3.14 -6.16
C ALA A 453 -14.54 -3.57 -6.71
N LEU A 454 -14.71 -4.83 -7.12
CA LEU A 454 -16.01 -5.39 -7.50
C LEU A 454 -17.11 -5.21 -6.43
N PRO A 455 -16.84 -5.29 -5.11
CA PRO A 455 -17.85 -5.04 -4.07
C PRO A 455 -18.50 -3.65 -4.20
N ASP A 456 -17.72 -2.63 -4.53
CA ASP A 456 -18.13 -1.23 -4.55
C ASP A 456 -18.98 -0.89 -5.80
N PHE A 457 -18.79 -1.66 -6.89
CA PHE A 457 -19.71 -1.70 -8.03
C PHE A 457 -20.99 -2.51 -7.74
N LEU A 458 -20.89 -3.62 -7.00
CA LEU A 458 -22.00 -4.56 -6.75
C LEU A 458 -22.83 -4.30 -5.49
N HIS A 459 -22.49 -3.31 -4.66
CA HIS A 459 -23.18 -2.98 -3.39
C HIS A 459 -24.71 -2.78 -3.53
N ARG A 460 -25.22 -2.46 -4.73
CA ARG A 460 -26.67 -2.36 -5.02
C ARG A 460 -27.38 -3.68 -5.33
N LYS A 461 -26.64 -4.78 -5.50
CA LYS A 461 -27.15 -6.11 -5.87
C LYS A 461 -26.72 -7.21 -4.90
N VAL A 462 -25.56 -7.07 -4.24
CA VAL A 462 -25.02 -8.06 -3.31
C VAL A 462 -24.46 -7.34 -2.08
N SER A 463 -25.18 -7.38 -0.96
CA SER A 463 -24.80 -6.78 0.33
C SER A 463 -23.82 -7.65 1.15
N LEU A 464 -22.81 -8.20 0.48
CA LEU A 464 -21.74 -8.95 1.12
C LEU A 464 -20.66 -7.99 1.63
N ALA A 465 -20.37 -8.01 2.94
CA ALA A 465 -19.30 -7.25 3.57
C ALA A 465 -17.93 -7.51 2.90
N ARG A 466 -17.02 -6.53 2.89
CA ARG A 466 -15.70 -6.69 2.24
C ARG A 466 -14.86 -7.83 2.85
N THR A 467 -15.06 -8.14 4.13
CA THR A 467 -14.51 -9.34 4.81
C THR A 467 -15.05 -10.67 4.26
N GLY A 468 -16.28 -10.70 3.75
CA GLY A 468 -16.86 -11.84 3.04
C GLY A 468 -16.32 -12.00 1.62
N TRP A 469 -16.06 -10.88 0.92
CA TRP A 469 -15.36 -10.91 -0.36
C TRP A 469 -13.90 -11.38 -0.22
N LEU A 470 -13.20 -10.99 0.85
CA LEU A 470 -11.89 -11.52 1.20
C LEU A 470 -11.93 -13.05 1.40
N ALA A 471 -12.95 -13.56 2.09
CA ALA A 471 -13.14 -15.00 2.26
C ALA A 471 -13.42 -15.71 0.93
N ALA A 472 -14.26 -15.14 0.06
CA ALA A 472 -14.53 -15.70 -1.27
C ALA A 472 -13.27 -15.74 -2.15
N ALA A 473 -12.45 -14.68 -2.10
CA ALA A 473 -11.19 -14.60 -2.86
C ALA A 473 -10.11 -15.59 -2.39
N LEU A 474 -10.17 -16.07 -1.13
CA LEU A 474 -9.28 -17.10 -0.59
C LEU A 474 -9.60 -18.52 -1.11
N VAL A 475 -10.83 -18.80 -1.54
CA VAL A 475 -11.29 -20.16 -1.92
C VAL A 475 -10.48 -20.82 -3.06
N PRO A 476 -10.08 -20.13 -4.15
CA PRO A 476 -9.33 -20.73 -5.25
C PRO A 476 -7.94 -21.27 -4.85
N MET A 477 -7.39 -20.78 -3.75
CA MET A 477 -5.98 -20.97 -3.39
C MET A 477 -5.66 -22.35 -2.78
N PRO A 478 -6.38 -22.86 -1.76
CA PRO A 478 -6.21 -24.25 -1.33
C PRO A 478 -6.59 -25.24 -2.44
N MET A 479 -7.58 -24.92 -3.28
CA MET A 479 -7.93 -25.74 -4.45
C MET A 479 -6.73 -25.89 -5.41
N ALA A 480 -6.07 -24.78 -5.76
CA ALA A 480 -4.88 -24.79 -6.61
C ALA A 480 -3.74 -25.63 -6.02
N PHE A 481 -3.43 -25.45 -4.73
CA PHE A 481 -2.36 -26.20 -4.07
C PHE A 481 -2.66 -27.71 -3.97
N PHE A 482 -3.89 -28.11 -3.65
CA PHE A 482 -4.25 -29.53 -3.64
C PHE A 482 -4.32 -30.16 -5.04
N LEU A 483 -4.67 -29.38 -6.07
CA LEU A 483 -4.64 -29.81 -7.48
C LEU A 483 -3.19 -30.08 -7.94
N MET A 484 -2.28 -29.13 -7.72
CA MET A 484 -0.86 -29.26 -8.10
C MET A 484 -0.12 -30.36 -7.33
N ARG A 485 -0.57 -30.73 -6.10
CA ARG A 485 0.08 -31.72 -5.23
C ARG A 485 0.48 -33.03 -5.93
N LYS A 486 -0.36 -33.54 -6.83
CA LYS A 486 -0.21 -34.87 -7.44
C LYS A 486 0.25 -34.87 -8.90
N GLN A 487 0.23 -33.72 -9.57
CA GLN A 487 0.32 -33.63 -11.02
C GLN A 487 1.67 -33.12 -11.51
N GLN A 488 2.08 -33.59 -12.68
CA GLN A 488 3.32 -33.21 -13.36
C GLN A 488 3.07 -32.43 -14.67
N ASP A 489 1.81 -32.12 -14.97
CA ASP A 489 1.37 -31.51 -16.23
C ASP A 489 1.52 -29.99 -16.23
N GLY A 490 1.97 -29.42 -17.35
CA GLY A 490 2.15 -27.96 -17.49
C GLY A 490 0.83 -27.18 -17.51
N SER A 491 -0.22 -27.76 -18.08
CA SER A 491 -1.58 -27.21 -18.04
C SER A 491 -2.10 -27.10 -16.60
N THR A 492 -1.90 -28.13 -15.78
CA THR A 492 -2.31 -28.11 -14.37
C THR A 492 -1.48 -27.13 -13.55
N LEU A 493 -0.16 -27.04 -13.81
CA LEU A 493 0.68 -26.05 -13.14
C LEU A 493 0.21 -24.64 -13.49
N ALA A 494 -0.02 -24.32 -14.77
CA ALA A 494 -0.50 -23.02 -15.22
C ALA A 494 -1.88 -22.64 -14.66
N VAL A 495 -2.83 -23.58 -14.59
CA VAL A 495 -4.13 -23.35 -13.92
C VAL A 495 -3.94 -23.08 -12.43
N GLY A 496 -3.07 -23.84 -11.75
CA GLY A 496 -2.73 -23.59 -10.35
C GLY A 496 -2.11 -22.20 -10.14
N THR A 497 -1.15 -21.81 -10.98
CA THR A 497 -0.53 -20.48 -11.01
C THR A 497 -1.57 -19.37 -11.20
N ALA A 498 -2.50 -19.54 -12.14
CA ALA A 498 -3.57 -18.57 -12.41
C ALA A 498 -4.48 -18.36 -11.20
N LEU A 499 -4.93 -19.44 -10.56
CA LEU A 499 -5.79 -19.38 -9.37
C LEU A 499 -5.07 -18.77 -8.15
N ILE A 500 -3.77 -19.09 -7.97
CA ILE A 500 -2.94 -18.51 -6.91
C ILE A 500 -2.69 -17.02 -7.15
N GLY A 501 -2.36 -16.62 -8.38
CA GLY A 501 -2.18 -15.22 -8.76
C GLY A 501 -3.44 -14.40 -8.55
N LEU A 502 -4.60 -14.93 -8.97
CA LEU A 502 -5.92 -14.30 -8.81
C LEU A 502 -6.26 -14.06 -7.32
N SER A 503 -6.10 -15.10 -6.49
CA SER A 503 -6.30 -15.03 -5.04
C SER A 503 -5.35 -14.04 -4.38
N SER A 504 -4.02 -14.19 -4.58
CA SER A 504 -3.03 -13.33 -3.94
C SER A 504 -3.21 -11.87 -4.36
N GLY A 505 -3.45 -11.62 -5.65
CA GLY A 505 -3.73 -10.30 -6.21
C GLY A 505 -4.93 -9.62 -5.57
N PHE A 506 -6.05 -10.34 -5.44
CA PHE A 506 -7.23 -9.82 -4.77
C PHE A 506 -6.93 -9.44 -3.32
N ILE A 507 -6.28 -10.34 -2.56
CA ILE A 507 -5.94 -10.10 -1.16
C ILE A 507 -4.99 -8.91 -1.01
N PHE A 508 -4.00 -8.74 -1.90
CA PHE A 508 -3.07 -7.60 -1.88
C PHE A 508 -3.80 -6.26 -2.01
N ALA A 509 -4.70 -6.10 -2.98
CA ALA A 509 -5.42 -4.84 -3.17
C ALA A 509 -6.54 -4.64 -2.14
N ALA A 510 -7.32 -5.69 -1.86
CA ALA A 510 -8.37 -5.64 -0.83
C ALA A 510 -7.81 -5.27 0.54
N ALA A 511 -6.58 -5.70 0.88
CA ALA A 511 -5.94 -5.38 2.16
C ALA A 511 -5.67 -3.88 2.35
N VAL A 512 -5.34 -3.12 1.29
CA VAL A 512 -5.15 -1.67 1.43
C VAL A 512 -6.49 -1.00 1.76
N SER A 513 -7.54 -1.34 1.02
CA SER A 513 -8.90 -0.81 1.22
C SER A 513 -9.51 -1.23 2.57
N VAL A 514 -9.36 -2.50 2.98
CA VAL A 514 -9.80 -3.02 4.29
C VAL A 514 -9.05 -2.33 5.44
N THR A 515 -7.73 -2.18 5.35
CA THR A 515 -6.97 -1.46 6.39
C THR A 515 -7.41 0.00 6.50
N SER A 516 -7.75 0.67 5.38
CA SER A 516 -8.21 2.06 5.38
C SER A 516 -9.60 2.25 6.03
N GLU A 517 -10.49 1.26 5.92
CA GLU A 517 -11.84 1.30 6.51
C GLU A 517 -11.89 0.87 7.98
N LEU A 518 -11.10 -0.14 8.36
CA LEU A 518 -11.14 -0.67 9.73
C LEU A 518 -10.30 0.15 10.71
N PHE A 519 -9.28 0.89 10.25
CA PHE A 519 -8.27 1.48 11.13
C PHE A 519 -7.91 2.95 10.84
N GLY A 520 -8.75 3.64 10.07
CA GLY A 520 -8.62 5.07 9.76
C GLY A 520 -7.79 5.36 8.49
N PRO A 521 -8.24 6.29 7.62
CA PRO A 521 -7.52 6.64 6.39
C PRO A 521 -6.22 7.41 6.64
N ASN A 522 -6.11 8.20 7.72
CA ASN A 522 -4.93 9.03 7.96
C ASN A 522 -3.77 8.19 8.52
N SER A 523 -4.09 7.20 9.37
CA SER A 523 -3.11 6.29 9.97
C SER A 523 -2.59 5.18 9.04
N ILE A 524 -3.04 5.10 7.77
CA ILE A 524 -2.77 3.98 6.87
C ILE A 524 -1.27 3.73 6.62
N GLY A 525 -0.45 4.78 6.52
CA GLY A 525 0.99 4.66 6.26
C GLY A 525 1.76 3.89 7.35
N VAL A 526 1.19 3.80 8.56
CA VAL A 526 1.69 2.95 9.64
C VAL A 526 0.87 1.65 9.72
N ASN A 527 -0.46 1.74 9.79
CA ASN A 527 -1.34 0.60 10.02
C ASN A 527 -1.26 -0.47 8.90
N HIS A 528 -1.06 -0.07 7.64
CA HIS A 528 -0.86 -1.02 6.53
C HIS A 528 0.56 -1.59 6.52
N ASN A 529 1.58 -0.79 6.81
CA ASN A 529 2.96 -1.30 6.88
C ASN A 529 3.16 -2.29 8.05
N ILE A 530 2.39 -2.18 9.14
CA ILE A 530 2.31 -3.22 10.19
C ILE A 530 1.76 -4.54 9.61
N LEU A 531 0.68 -4.51 8.81
CA LEU A 531 0.15 -5.72 8.14
C LEU A 531 1.17 -6.33 7.15
N ILE A 532 1.92 -5.49 6.43
CA ILE A 532 2.92 -5.92 5.45
C ILE A 532 4.08 -6.70 6.09
N THR A 533 4.31 -6.62 7.41
CA THR A 533 5.27 -7.49 8.12
C THR A 533 4.94 -8.99 8.00
N ASN A 534 3.73 -9.36 7.57
CA ASN A 534 3.41 -10.72 7.16
C ASN A 534 4.27 -11.26 6.01
N ILE A 535 4.66 -10.41 5.06
CA ILE A 535 5.46 -10.79 3.89
C ILE A 535 6.82 -11.40 4.30
N PRO A 536 7.70 -10.68 5.02
CA PRO A 536 8.99 -11.23 5.44
C PRO A 536 8.87 -12.43 6.37
N LEU A 537 7.92 -12.41 7.32
CA LEU A 537 7.70 -13.52 8.24
C LEU A 537 7.30 -14.81 7.50
N GLY A 538 6.43 -14.72 6.49
CA GLY A 538 6.02 -15.87 5.68
C GLY A 538 7.06 -16.23 4.61
N SER A 539 7.81 -15.27 4.07
CA SER A 539 8.92 -15.53 3.15
C SER A 539 10.04 -16.34 3.83
N LEU A 540 10.31 -16.05 5.11
CA LEU A 540 11.14 -16.91 5.96
C LEU A 540 10.46 -18.26 6.25
N LEU A 541 9.28 -18.27 6.88
CA LEU A 541 8.65 -19.52 7.35
C LEU A 541 8.32 -20.50 6.21
N TYR A 542 7.60 -20.04 5.20
CA TYR A 542 7.13 -20.86 4.09
C TYR A 542 8.26 -21.17 3.09
N GLY A 543 9.23 -20.25 2.94
CA GLY A 543 10.44 -20.47 2.15
C GLY A 543 11.34 -21.55 2.75
N GLN A 544 11.53 -21.55 4.07
CA GLN A 544 12.26 -22.62 4.77
C GLN A 544 11.52 -23.96 4.67
N ILE A 545 10.19 -23.99 4.80
CA ILE A 545 9.41 -25.22 4.58
C ILE A 545 9.63 -25.78 3.17
N ALA A 546 9.61 -24.93 2.14
CA ALA A 546 9.87 -25.35 0.77
C ALA A 546 11.31 -25.87 0.58
N ALA A 547 12.30 -25.16 1.12
CA ALA A 547 13.72 -25.56 1.05
C ALA A 547 13.96 -26.91 1.74
N LEU A 548 13.44 -27.12 2.95
CA LEU A 548 13.59 -28.37 3.70
C LEU A 548 12.96 -29.56 2.97
N VAL A 549 11.80 -29.38 2.32
CA VAL A 549 11.18 -30.46 1.50
C VAL A 549 11.99 -30.73 0.24
N TYR A 550 12.46 -29.68 -0.44
CA TYR A 550 13.30 -29.80 -1.64
C TYR A 550 14.61 -30.53 -1.33
N ASP A 551 15.32 -30.11 -0.29
CA ASP A 551 16.60 -30.69 0.11
C ASP A 551 16.49 -32.12 0.64
N ALA A 552 15.39 -32.45 1.34
CA ALA A 552 15.12 -33.82 1.82
C ALA A 552 14.78 -34.82 0.69
N ASN A 553 14.39 -34.34 -0.50
CA ASN A 553 14.12 -35.17 -1.67
C ASN A 553 15.19 -35.03 -2.78
N GLY A 554 16.10 -34.07 -2.64
CA GLY A 554 17.11 -33.75 -3.63
C GLY A 554 18.36 -34.65 -3.56
N GLN A 555 19.01 -34.82 -4.71
CA GLN A 555 20.29 -35.51 -4.79
C GLN A 555 21.42 -34.50 -4.59
N ARG A 556 22.36 -34.81 -3.68
CA ARG A 556 23.60 -34.04 -3.49
C ARG A 556 24.57 -34.35 -4.63
N MET A 557 24.57 -33.53 -5.67
CA MET A 557 25.63 -33.59 -6.67
C MET A 557 26.86 -32.85 -6.17
N ARG A 558 28.02 -33.48 -6.31
CA ARG A 558 29.33 -32.83 -6.13
C ARG A 558 29.73 -32.23 -7.47
N VAL A 559 29.59 -30.91 -7.61
CA VAL A 559 30.10 -30.18 -8.77
C VAL A 559 31.52 -29.75 -8.42
N MET A 560 32.50 -30.24 -9.17
CA MET A 560 33.84 -29.64 -9.18
C MET A 560 33.74 -28.30 -9.90
N ASP A 561 34.01 -27.20 -9.20
CA ASP A 561 34.20 -25.93 -9.86
C ASP A 561 35.57 -25.91 -10.56
N ASN A 562 35.55 -25.91 -11.89
CA ASN A 562 36.74 -25.83 -12.76
C ASN A 562 37.54 -24.51 -12.60
N HIS A 563 37.08 -23.54 -11.80
CA HIS A 563 37.78 -22.28 -11.55
C HIS A 563 38.31 -22.09 -10.13
N THR A 564 37.71 -22.70 -9.09
CA THR A 564 38.24 -22.65 -7.72
C THR A 564 38.79 -23.98 -7.20
N GLY A 565 38.53 -25.10 -7.88
CA GLY A 565 38.90 -26.44 -7.40
C GLY A 565 38.11 -26.89 -6.16
N MET A 566 37.11 -26.12 -5.72
CA MET A 566 36.23 -26.48 -4.62
C MET A 566 35.12 -27.42 -5.11
N ILE A 567 34.74 -28.36 -4.23
CA ILE A 567 33.57 -29.21 -4.41
C ILE A 567 32.37 -28.45 -3.85
N ASP A 568 31.57 -27.80 -4.69
CA ASP A 568 30.26 -27.32 -4.26
C ASP A 568 29.26 -28.49 -4.27
N THR A 569 28.47 -28.59 -3.20
CA THR A 569 27.45 -29.62 -3.04
C THR A 569 26.09 -29.06 -3.44
N MET A 570 25.88 -28.82 -4.72
CA MET A 570 24.58 -28.35 -5.19
C MET A 570 23.54 -29.48 -5.08
N ILE A 571 22.54 -29.27 -4.23
CA ILE A 571 21.38 -30.13 -4.15
C ILE A 571 20.45 -29.79 -5.31
N VAL A 572 20.04 -30.81 -6.06
CA VAL A 572 19.01 -30.68 -7.10
C VAL A 572 17.96 -31.75 -6.87
N CYS A 573 16.71 -31.33 -6.78
CA CYS A 573 15.55 -32.21 -6.70
C CYS A 573 14.76 -32.14 -8.00
N MET A 574 14.48 -33.31 -8.58
CA MET A 574 13.70 -33.48 -9.80
C MET A 574 12.51 -34.44 -9.56
N GLY A 575 11.37 -34.14 -10.18
CA GLY A 575 10.12 -34.89 -10.04
C GLY A 575 9.16 -34.34 -8.97
N VAL A 576 7.93 -34.83 -8.98
CA VAL A 576 6.79 -34.28 -8.18
C VAL A 576 7.07 -34.24 -6.67
N LYS A 577 7.89 -35.15 -6.14
CA LYS A 577 8.21 -35.25 -4.70
C LYS A 577 8.81 -33.96 -4.11
N CYS A 578 9.56 -33.19 -4.91
CA CYS A 578 10.25 -31.96 -4.50
C CYS A 578 9.33 -30.86 -4.00
N TYR A 579 8.08 -30.82 -4.49
CA TYR A 579 7.07 -29.84 -4.07
C TYR A 579 5.72 -30.45 -3.66
N SER A 580 5.48 -31.76 -3.81
CA SER A 580 4.21 -32.39 -3.41
C SER A 580 3.86 -32.15 -1.93
N THR A 581 4.83 -32.33 -1.02
CA THR A 581 4.64 -32.05 0.41
C THR A 581 4.50 -30.55 0.67
N THR A 582 5.28 -29.71 -0.02
CA THR A 582 5.20 -28.24 0.06
C THR A 582 3.82 -27.73 -0.33
N PHE A 583 3.28 -28.18 -1.47
CA PHE A 583 1.92 -27.85 -1.91
C PHE A 583 0.85 -28.38 -0.96
N PHE A 584 1.02 -29.58 -0.38
CA PHE A 584 0.08 -30.05 0.65
C PHE A 584 0.06 -29.13 1.88
N VAL A 585 1.24 -28.76 2.40
CA VAL A 585 1.38 -27.87 3.56
C VAL A 585 0.85 -26.46 3.24
N TRP A 586 1.17 -25.90 2.08
CA TRP A 586 0.63 -24.60 1.63
C TRP A 586 -0.88 -24.64 1.39
N GLY A 587 -1.45 -25.76 0.95
CA GLY A 587 -2.89 -26.00 0.90
C GLY A 587 -3.55 -26.01 2.29
N CYS A 588 -2.94 -26.68 3.27
CA CYS A 588 -3.43 -26.67 4.66
C CYS A 588 -3.31 -25.28 5.31
N ILE A 589 -2.24 -24.53 5.04
CA ILE A 589 -2.07 -23.15 5.52
C ILE A 589 -3.13 -22.23 4.90
N THR A 590 -3.37 -22.32 3.59
CA THR A 590 -4.39 -21.49 2.92
C THR A 590 -5.82 -21.83 3.35
N LEU A 591 -6.11 -23.09 3.75
CA LEU A 591 -7.35 -23.44 4.45
C LEU A 591 -7.48 -22.74 5.82
N LEU A 592 -6.40 -22.61 6.60
CA LEU A 592 -6.42 -21.86 7.86
C LEU A 592 -6.68 -20.37 7.62
N GLY A 593 -6.10 -19.79 6.56
CA GLY A 593 -6.39 -18.42 6.13
C GLY A 593 -7.85 -18.20 5.75
N LEU A 594 -8.42 -19.13 4.97
CA LEU A 594 -9.85 -19.14 4.62
C LEU A 594 -10.74 -19.25 5.86
N ALA A 595 -10.44 -20.16 6.79
CA ALA A 595 -11.18 -20.30 8.05
C ALA A 595 -11.12 -19.01 8.89
N SER A 596 -9.94 -18.40 9.03
CA SER A 596 -9.77 -17.11 9.73
C SER A 596 -10.60 -15.98 9.09
N SER A 597 -10.62 -15.92 7.75
CA SER A 597 -11.42 -14.94 7.01
C SER A 597 -12.93 -15.18 7.13
N ILE A 598 -13.38 -16.43 7.25
CA ILE A 598 -14.79 -16.77 7.50
C ILE A 598 -15.20 -16.35 8.91
N VAL A 599 -14.36 -16.60 9.93
CA VAL A 599 -14.61 -16.14 11.31
C VAL A 599 -14.64 -14.61 11.38
N LEU A 600 -13.72 -13.93 10.69
CA LEU A 600 -13.73 -12.47 10.56
C LEU A 600 -15.01 -11.94 9.90
N PHE A 601 -15.46 -12.58 8.81
CA PHE A 601 -16.73 -12.24 8.15
C PHE A 601 -17.93 -12.41 9.09
N ILE A 602 -18.02 -13.54 9.81
CA ILE A 602 -19.11 -13.80 10.77
C ILE A 602 -19.13 -12.74 11.89
N ARG A 603 -17.96 -12.37 12.42
CA ARG A 603 -17.83 -11.34 13.47
C ARG A 603 -18.15 -9.93 13.00
N THR A 604 -17.82 -9.59 11.74
CA THR A 604 -18.03 -8.23 11.19
C THR A 604 -19.40 -8.04 10.52
N LYS A 605 -20.06 -9.12 10.07
CA LYS A 605 -21.39 -9.07 9.44
C LYS A 605 -22.45 -8.25 10.21
N PRO A 606 -22.57 -8.31 11.55
CA PRO A 606 -23.52 -7.49 12.31
C PRO A 606 -23.24 -5.99 12.21
N VAL A 607 -21.96 -5.58 12.13
CA VAL A 607 -21.56 -4.17 11.98
C VAL A 607 -22.00 -3.64 10.63
N TYR A 608 -21.64 -4.33 9.54
CA TYR A 608 -22.04 -3.92 8.19
C TYR A 608 -23.57 -3.88 8.02
N ALA A 609 -24.31 -4.79 8.67
CA ALA A 609 -25.77 -4.76 8.67
C ALA A 609 -26.33 -3.52 9.41
N SER A 610 -25.79 -3.14 10.56
CA SER A 610 -26.27 -1.97 11.31
C SER A 610 -26.00 -0.66 10.58
N THR A 611 -24.83 -0.51 9.94
CA THR A 611 -24.49 0.65 9.09
C THR A 611 -25.44 0.78 7.89
N ALA A 612 -25.81 -0.34 7.25
CA ALA A 612 -26.77 -0.36 6.14
C ALA A 612 -28.19 0.04 6.57
N SER A 613 -28.65 -0.36 7.77
CA SER A 613 -29.92 0.11 8.31
C SER A 613 -29.91 1.60 8.67
N ARG A 614 -28.78 2.12 9.18
CA ARG A 614 -28.68 3.51 9.65
C ARG A 614 -28.76 4.51 8.50
N SER A 615 -27.98 4.28 7.45
CA SER A 615 -28.00 5.07 6.20
C SER A 615 -29.35 5.02 5.48
N SER A 616 -30.08 3.90 5.58
CA SER A 616 -31.45 3.78 5.04
C SER A 616 -32.46 4.62 5.83
N CYS A 617 -32.24 4.80 7.14
CA CYS A 617 -33.08 5.63 8.01
C CYS A 617 -32.81 7.13 7.81
N GLU A 618 -31.54 7.52 7.65
CA GLU A 618 -31.14 8.90 7.30
C GLU A 618 -31.70 9.33 5.94
N HIS A 619 -31.63 8.45 4.93
CA HIS A 619 -32.17 8.72 3.59
C HIS A 619 -33.71 8.77 3.58
N LEU A 620 -34.39 8.12 4.53
CA LEU A 620 -35.84 8.28 4.74
C LEU A 620 -36.17 9.65 5.35
N HIS A 621 -35.42 10.09 6.37
CA HIS A 621 -35.60 11.41 6.97
C HIS A 621 -35.35 12.56 5.97
N GLN A 622 -34.33 12.46 5.12
CA GLN A 622 -34.06 13.44 4.04
C GLN A 622 -35.09 13.44 2.88
N VAL A 623 -36.03 12.49 2.87
CA VAL A 623 -37.11 12.42 1.87
C VAL A 623 -38.47 12.75 2.50
N SER A 624 -38.54 12.90 3.83
CA SER A 624 -39.71 13.36 4.58
C SER A 624 -39.55 14.78 5.15
N SER A 625 -38.61 15.57 4.60
CA SER A 625 -38.28 16.94 4.99
C SER A 625 -38.22 17.84 3.76
#